data_AF-A0A7K2Y866-F1
#
_entry.id   AF-A0A7K2Y866-F1
#
_cell.length_a   1.000
_cell.length_b   1.000
_cell.length_c   1.000
_cell.angle_alpha   90.00
_cell.angle_beta   90.00
_cell.angle_gamma   90.00
#
_symmetry.space_group_name_H-M   'P 1'
#
loop_
_entity.id
_entity.type
_entity.pdbx_description
1 polymer ?
#
loop_
_entity_poly.entity_id
_entity_poly.type
_entity_poly.pdbx_seq_one_letter_code
_entity_poly.pdbx_strand_id
1 'polypeptide(L)'
;MIQMRDGELRGYGVGPVRAELRALTVSDDREGMLEGTPQLHRRIRLMGIEKAMTSTPHLYVHDLDKLRADMEGRVEEWLPREVVHARLTSWWQPEDIAEPGHTALSVMWFQTTAQDPFARLAAIVRPLDWPSLAEFVPFED
;
A
#
# COMPACT_ATOMS: atom_id res chain seq x y z
N MET A 1 -6.93 -14.29 -2.66
CA MET A 1 -6.52 -14.04 -1.27
C MET A 1 -5.46 -15.07 -0.91
N ILE A 2 -4.20 -14.66 -0.78
CA ILE A 2 -3.14 -15.56 -0.28
C ILE A 2 -3.11 -15.38 1.24
N GLN A 3 -3.74 -16.30 1.98
CA GLN A 3 -3.60 -16.34 3.44
C GLN A 3 -2.24 -16.97 3.76
N MET A 4 -1.32 -16.17 4.31
CA MET A 4 -0.05 -16.68 4.82
C MET A 4 -0.32 -17.42 6.13
N ARG A 5 0.19 -18.66 6.25
CA ARG A 5 0.09 -19.46 7.48
C ARG A 5 0.95 -18.84 8.60
N ASP A 6 0.47 -18.88 9.84
CA ASP A 6 1.02 -18.27 11.08
C ASP A 6 2.46 -18.71 11.51
N GLY A 7 3.28 -19.26 10.62
CA GLY A 7 4.59 -19.82 10.98
C GLY A 7 5.80 -18.91 10.83
N GLU A 8 5.77 -17.90 9.96
CA GLU A 8 6.88 -16.98 9.73
C GLU A 8 6.35 -15.75 8.99
N LEU A 9 5.93 -14.73 9.74
CA LEU A 9 5.54 -13.47 9.12
C LEU A 9 6.77 -12.84 8.49
N ARG A 10 6.64 -12.43 7.23
CA ARG A 10 7.75 -11.80 6.51
C ARG A 10 8.02 -10.43 7.13
N GLY A 11 9.21 -10.28 7.71
CA GLY A 11 9.69 -9.05 8.33
C GLY A 11 10.40 -8.10 7.35
N TYR A 12 10.26 -6.81 7.59
CA TYR A 12 10.88 -5.71 6.85
C TYR A 12 11.51 -4.73 7.84
N GLY A 13 12.76 -4.32 7.59
CA GLY A 13 13.37 -3.21 8.31
C GLY A 13 12.93 -1.88 7.70
N VAL A 14 12.37 -1.01 8.52
CA VAL A 14 11.90 0.35 8.17
C VAL A 14 12.58 1.33 9.13
N GLY A 15 13.73 1.87 8.73
CA GLY A 15 14.60 2.59 9.65
C GLY A 15 14.93 1.75 10.91
N PRO A 16 14.69 2.25 12.14
CA PRO A 16 14.90 1.49 13.37
C PRO A 16 13.79 0.48 13.68
N VAL A 17 12.70 0.46 12.91
CA VAL A 17 11.50 -0.34 13.18
C VAL A 17 11.53 -1.66 12.43
N ARG A 18 11.13 -2.75 13.10
CA ARG A 18 10.86 -4.04 12.47
C ARG A 18 9.36 -4.19 12.23
N ALA A 19 8.95 -4.18 10.96
CA ALA A 19 7.57 -4.35 10.54
C ALA A 19 7.33 -5.76 9.98
N GLU A 20 6.15 -6.31 10.22
CA GLU A 20 5.74 -7.66 9.80
C GLU A 20 4.56 -7.56 8.85
N LEU A 21 4.63 -8.23 7.71
CA LEU A 21 3.52 -8.29 6.75
C LEU A 21 2.43 -9.23 7.28
N ARG A 22 1.26 -8.66 7.56
CA ARG A 22 0.07 -9.38 8.06
C ARG A 22 -0.89 -9.77 6.94
N ALA A 23 -1.00 -8.95 5.91
CA ALA A 23 -1.87 -9.25 4.77
C ALA A 23 -1.30 -8.68 3.48
N LEU A 24 -1.42 -9.43 2.39
CA LEU A 24 -1.13 -8.99 1.04
C LEU A 24 -2.32 -9.37 0.14
N THR A 25 -3.06 -8.37 -0.33
CA THR A 25 -4.19 -8.59 -1.23
C THR A 25 -3.89 -7.96 -2.57
N VAL A 26 -4.10 -8.75 -3.63
CA VAL A 26 -4.05 -8.28 -5.01
C VAL A 26 -5.48 -8.23 -5.52
N SER A 27 -5.92 -7.08 -6.01
CA SER A 27 -7.21 -6.92 -6.69
C SER A 27 -7.00 -6.50 -8.14
N ASP A 28 -7.73 -7.17 -9.03
CA ASP A 28 -7.86 -6.80 -10.44
C ASP A 28 -9.16 -6.01 -10.59
N ASP A 29 -9.05 -4.75 -11.04
CA ASP A 29 -10.18 -3.83 -11.15
C ASP A 29 -10.90 -4.10 -12.49
N ARG A 30 -11.70 -5.17 -12.55
CA ARG A 30 -12.37 -5.65 -13.78
C ARG A 30 -13.83 -5.20 -13.97
N GLU A 31 -14.41 -4.40 -13.10
CA GLU A 31 -15.85 -4.10 -13.19
C GLU A 31 -16.25 -3.05 -14.25
N GLY A 32 -15.30 -2.44 -14.98
CA GLY A 32 -15.57 -1.30 -15.88
C GLY A 32 -15.31 -1.51 -17.38
N MET A 33 -15.30 -2.73 -17.90
CA MET A 33 -15.17 -2.97 -19.35
C MET A 33 -16.48 -2.63 -20.09
N LEU A 34 -16.76 -1.32 -20.26
CA LEU A 34 -17.68 -0.61 -21.19
C LEU A 34 -17.66 0.87 -20.72
N GLU A 35 -17.15 1.92 -21.38
CA GLU A 35 -16.69 2.19 -22.74
C GLU A 35 -15.55 3.25 -22.74
N GLY A 36 -14.57 3.09 -23.64
CA GLY A 36 -14.13 4.20 -24.49
C GLY A 36 -12.64 4.55 -24.53
N THR A 37 -11.99 4.86 -23.41
CA THR A 37 -10.58 5.33 -23.43
C THR A 37 -9.79 4.97 -22.16
N PRO A 38 -8.53 4.50 -22.26
CA PRO A 38 -7.64 4.29 -21.11
C PRO A 38 -7.49 5.51 -20.18
N GLN A 39 -7.67 6.71 -20.72
CA GLN A 39 -7.59 7.98 -20.02
C GLN A 39 -8.71 8.16 -18.99
N LEU A 40 -9.95 7.82 -19.35
CA LEU A 40 -11.11 7.96 -18.45
C LEU A 40 -10.99 7.04 -17.23
N HIS A 41 -10.52 5.81 -17.44
CA HIS A 41 -10.30 4.86 -16.36
C HIS A 41 -9.21 5.30 -15.38
N ARG A 42 -8.08 5.85 -15.89
CA ARG A 42 -7.00 6.38 -15.03
C ARG A 42 -7.50 7.53 -14.17
N ARG A 43 -8.31 8.42 -14.74
CA ARG A 43 -8.90 9.57 -14.02
C ARG A 43 -9.86 9.13 -12.92
N ILE A 44 -10.78 8.21 -13.22
CA ILE A 44 -11.73 7.66 -12.22
C ILE A 44 -10.96 6.97 -11.08
N ARG A 45 -9.89 6.25 -11.41
CA ARG A 45 -9.07 5.55 -10.41
C ARG A 45 -8.28 6.51 -9.53
N LEU A 46 -7.65 7.55 -10.09
CA LEU A 46 -6.98 8.59 -9.30
C LEU A 46 -7.98 9.26 -8.36
N MET A 47 -9.18 9.59 -8.83
CA MET A 47 -10.25 10.12 -7.97
C MET A 47 -10.66 9.14 -6.87
N GLY A 48 -10.72 7.83 -7.15
CA GLY A 48 -10.98 6.80 -6.16
C GLY A 48 -9.88 6.72 -5.09
N ILE A 49 -8.62 6.83 -5.49
CA ILE A 49 -7.46 6.85 -4.59
C ILE A 49 -7.47 8.11 -3.74
N GLU A 50 -7.68 9.28 -4.33
CA GLU A 50 -7.77 10.55 -3.62
C GLU A 50 -8.94 10.53 -2.63
N LYS A 51 -10.07 9.94 -3.01
CA LYS A 51 -11.19 9.70 -2.10
C LYS A 51 -10.80 8.75 -0.96
N ALA A 52 -10.10 7.66 -1.24
CA ALA A 52 -9.63 6.72 -0.22
C ALA A 52 -8.62 7.37 0.74
N MET A 53 -7.68 8.18 0.24
CA MET A 53 -6.74 8.95 1.06
C MET A 53 -7.45 10.02 1.90
N THR A 54 -8.52 10.60 1.38
CA THR A 54 -9.36 11.54 2.13
C THR A 54 -10.14 10.83 3.25
N SER A 55 -10.64 9.62 2.99
CA SER A 55 -11.37 8.82 3.98
C SER A 55 -10.48 8.13 5.00
N THR A 56 -9.20 7.89 4.66
CA THR A 56 -8.24 7.16 5.49
C THR A 56 -6.95 7.97 5.58
N PRO A 57 -6.78 8.81 6.63
CA PRO A 57 -5.65 9.74 6.75
C PRO A 57 -4.25 9.09 6.78
N HIS A 58 -4.16 7.79 7.08
CA HIS A 58 -2.90 7.03 7.17
C HIS A 58 -2.60 6.21 5.90
N LEU A 59 -3.35 6.40 4.81
CA LEU A 59 -3.13 5.68 3.56
C LEU A 59 -1.97 6.30 2.76
N TYR A 60 -0.84 5.61 2.72
CA TYR A 60 0.29 5.97 1.84
C TYR A 60 0.18 5.26 0.49
N VAL A 61 0.32 6.03 -0.60
CA VAL A 61 0.29 5.53 -1.98
C VAL A 61 1.64 5.79 -2.63
N HIS A 62 2.40 4.72 -2.86
CA HIS A 62 3.68 4.82 -3.53
C HIS A 62 3.49 5.12 -5.03
N ASP A 63 4.40 5.91 -5.61
CA ASP A 63 4.35 6.37 -7.01
C ASP A 63 3.10 7.19 -7.36
N LEU A 64 2.40 7.81 -6.38
CA LEU A 64 1.24 8.66 -6.65
C LEU A 64 1.58 9.84 -7.57
N ASP A 65 2.73 10.49 -7.35
CA ASP A 65 3.16 11.62 -8.17
C ASP A 65 3.55 11.19 -9.58
N LYS A 66 4.11 9.98 -9.71
CA LYS A 66 4.38 9.38 -11.01
C LYS A 66 3.07 9.02 -11.73
N LEU A 67 2.07 8.52 -11.03
CA LEU A 67 0.73 8.27 -11.58
C LEU A 67 0.06 9.57 -12.04
N ARG A 68 0.24 10.67 -11.31
CA ARG A 68 -0.22 12.01 -11.69
C ARG A 68 0.50 12.51 -12.95
N ALA A 69 1.80 12.30 -13.06
CA ALA A 69 2.57 12.64 -14.26
C ALA A 69 2.22 11.75 -15.47
N ASP A 70 2.03 10.45 -15.26
CA ASP A 70 1.63 9.46 -16.29
C ASP A 70 0.19 9.66 -16.79
N MET A 71 -0.62 10.40 -16.04
CA MET A 71 -1.93 10.91 -16.45
C MET A 71 -1.81 12.08 -17.45
N GLU A 72 -0.72 12.86 -17.38
CA GLU A 72 -0.46 14.03 -18.22
C GLU A 72 0.27 13.67 -19.53
N GLY A 73 1.01 12.56 -19.59
CA GLY A 73 1.72 12.04 -20.79
C GLY A 73 1.04 10.84 -21.48
N ARG A 74 0.96 10.81 -22.81
CA ARG A 74 0.21 9.78 -23.59
C ARG A 74 0.81 8.36 -23.57
N VAL A 75 -0.11 7.38 -23.41
CA VAL A 75 -0.38 6.08 -24.10
C VAL A 75 0.76 5.31 -24.78
N GLU A 76 1.10 4.12 -24.24
CA GLU A 76 1.08 2.76 -24.86
C GLU A 76 2.09 1.84 -24.14
N GLU A 77 1.66 1.14 -23.10
CA GLU A 77 2.33 -0.06 -22.57
C GLU A 77 1.35 -0.79 -21.65
N TRP A 78 1.57 -2.09 -21.43
CA TRP A 78 0.64 -3.05 -20.81
C TRP A 78 -0.15 -2.53 -19.59
N LEU A 79 -1.42 -2.95 -19.45
CA LEU A 79 -2.39 -2.29 -18.58
C LEU A 79 -2.05 -2.40 -17.06
N PRO A 80 -2.10 -1.30 -16.28
CA PRO A 80 -1.49 -1.19 -14.95
C PRO A 80 -2.39 -1.69 -13.79
N ARG A 81 -3.02 -2.87 -13.96
CA ARG A 81 -4.31 -3.18 -13.31
C ARG A 81 -4.31 -4.09 -12.09
N GLU A 82 -3.17 -4.50 -11.56
CA GLU A 82 -3.11 -5.19 -10.26
C GLU A 82 -2.71 -4.20 -9.15
N VAL A 83 -3.71 -3.77 -8.37
CA VAL A 83 -3.43 -3.03 -7.12
C VAL A 83 -3.01 -4.05 -6.09
N VAL A 84 -1.89 -3.79 -5.44
CA VAL A 84 -1.48 -4.56 -4.29
C VAL A 84 -1.64 -3.71 -3.06
N HIS A 85 -2.34 -4.28 -2.08
CA HIS A 85 -2.52 -3.71 -0.75
C HIS A 85 -1.80 -4.60 0.26
N ALA A 86 -0.85 -4.03 0.99
CA ALA A 86 -0.14 -4.67 2.08
C ALA A 86 -0.49 -4.02 3.41
N ARG A 87 -0.81 -4.84 4.43
CA ARG A 87 -0.92 -4.40 5.81
C ARG A 87 0.30 -4.88 6.58
N LEU A 88 1.04 -3.94 7.16
CA LEU A 88 2.22 -4.16 7.99
C LEU A 88 1.91 -3.81 9.44
N THR A 89 2.51 -4.53 10.39
CA THR A 89 2.41 -4.23 11.82
C THR A 89 3.80 -4.24 12.47
N SER A 90 4.01 -3.40 13.48
CA SER A 90 5.21 -3.43 14.32
C SER A 90 4.85 -3.36 15.79
N TRP A 91 5.63 -4.02 16.64
CA TRP A 91 5.57 -3.88 18.10
C TRP A 91 6.29 -2.62 18.61
N TRP A 92 6.89 -1.84 17.71
CA TRP A 92 7.38 -0.51 18.06
C TRP A 92 6.22 0.37 18.52
N GLN A 93 6.41 1.08 19.64
CA GLN A 93 5.44 1.98 20.25
C GLN A 93 6.01 3.40 20.29
N PRO A 94 5.20 4.44 19.99
CA PRO A 94 5.58 5.83 20.22
C PRO A 94 5.87 6.10 21.70
N GLU A 95 6.84 6.97 21.99
CA GLU A 95 7.27 7.26 23.38
C GLU A 95 6.14 7.86 24.24
N ASP A 96 5.17 8.52 23.62
CA ASP A 96 4.07 9.21 24.30
C ASP A 96 2.86 8.31 24.61
N ILE A 97 2.89 7.02 24.22
CA ILE A 97 1.78 6.08 24.40
C ILE A 97 2.16 5.03 25.45
N ALA A 98 1.47 5.06 26.58
CA ALA A 98 1.64 4.09 27.67
C ALA A 98 0.72 2.86 27.56
N GLU A 99 -0.25 2.90 26.64
CA GLU A 99 -1.18 1.81 26.40
C GLU A 99 -0.51 0.66 25.63
N PRO A 100 -0.73 -0.61 26.01
CA PRO A 100 -0.20 -1.74 25.25
C PRO A 100 -0.91 -1.85 23.89
N GLY A 101 -0.11 -1.90 22.83
CA GLY A 101 -0.62 -2.03 21.48
C GLY A 101 0.49 -2.28 20.46
N HIS A 102 0.16 -2.11 19.20
CA HIS A 102 1.08 -2.22 18.07
C HIS A 102 0.88 -1.04 17.13
N THR A 103 1.86 -0.76 16.27
CA THR A 103 1.69 0.20 15.18
C THR A 103 1.39 -0.54 13.88
N ALA A 104 0.55 0.06 13.02
CA ALA A 104 0.14 -0.51 11.76
C ALA A 104 0.32 0.47 10.61
N LEU A 105 0.70 -0.04 9.44
CA LEU A 105 0.83 0.73 8.21
C LEU A 105 0.20 -0.03 7.04
N SER A 106 -0.67 0.65 6.30
CA SER A 106 -1.26 0.15 5.06
C SER A 106 -0.55 0.77 3.86
N VAL A 107 0.03 -0.07 3.01
CA VAL A 107 0.79 0.34 1.83
C VAL A 107 0.06 -0.14 0.58
N MET A 108 -0.21 0.78 -0.34
CA MET A 108 -0.80 0.46 -1.62
C MET A 108 0.16 0.82 -2.76
N TRP A 109 0.33 -0.08 -3.74
CA TRP A 109 1.10 0.17 -4.94
C TRP A 109 0.51 -0.53 -6.16
N PHE A 110 0.99 -0.14 -7.34
CA PHE A 110 0.68 -0.81 -8.61
C PHE A 110 1.79 -1.77 -8.97
N GLN A 111 1.40 -3.03 -9.19
CA GLN A 111 2.37 -4.04 -9.53
C GLN A 111 2.75 -3.96 -11.01
N THR A 112 4.04 -4.08 -11.27
CA THR A 112 4.59 -4.27 -12.63
C THR A 112 4.87 -5.75 -12.86
N THR A 113 4.71 -6.22 -14.10
CA THR A 113 4.95 -7.63 -14.49
C THR A 113 6.40 -8.11 -14.28
N ALA A 114 7.35 -7.17 -14.15
CA ALA A 114 8.78 -7.48 -14.09
C ALA A 114 9.34 -7.69 -12.68
N GLN A 115 8.56 -7.47 -11.61
CA GLN A 115 9.10 -7.44 -10.23
C GLN A 115 8.37 -8.40 -9.29
N ASP A 116 9.11 -9.01 -8.37
CA ASP A 116 8.52 -9.75 -7.24
C ASP A 116 7.78 -8.78 -6.30
N PRO A 117 6.50 -9.01 -5.97
CA PRO A 117 5.72 -8.11 -5.10
C PRO A 117 6.33 -7.96 -3.70
N PHE A 118 7.01 -8.98 -3.16
CA PHE A 118 7.63 -8.87 -1.84
C PHE A 118 8.93 -8.05 -1.88
N ALA A 119 9.76 -8.24 -2.91
CA ALA A 119 10.92 -7.39 -3.17
C ALA A 119 10.52 -5.93 -3.42
N ARG A 120 9.42 -5.71 -4.16
CA ARG A 120 8.87 -4.36 -4.37
C ARG A 120 8.38 -3.74 -3.06
N LEU A 121 7.63 -4.49 -2.24
CA LEU A 121 7.22 -4.03 -0.92
C LEU A 121 8.43 -3.65 -0.06
N ALA A 122 9.49 -4.46 -0.05
CA ALA A 122 10.73 -4.14 0.67
C ALA A 122 11.36 -2.82 0.21
N ALA A 123 11.40 -2.58 -1.10
CA ALA A 123 11.92 -1.33 -1.66
C ALA A 123 11.07 -0.11 -1.27
N ILE A 124 9.75 -0.29 -1.18
CA ILE A 124 8.82 0.78 -0.76
C ILE A 124 9.00 1.12 0.71
N VAL A 125 9.05 0.10 1.59
CA VAL A 125 8.96 0.33 3.04
C VAL A 125 10.29 0.73 3.67
N ARG A 126 11.43 0.25 3.17
CA ARG A 126 12.76 0.55 3.73
C ARG A 126 13.05 2.04 3.97
N PRO A 127 12.76 2.95 3.03
CA PRO A 127 13.04 4.38 3.21
C PRO A 127 11.95 5.14 3.97
N LEU A 128 10.86 4.50 4.40
CA LEU A 128 9.76 5.20 5.06
C LEU A 128 10.11 5.63 6.48
N ASP A 129 9.56 6.77 6.87
CA ASP A 129 9.57 7.24 8.26
C ASP A 129 8.37 6.64 9.00
N TRP A 130 8.58 5.45 9.58
CA TRP A 130 7.50 4.70 10.25
C TRP A 130 6.80 5.49 11.36
N PRO A 131 7.51 6.15 12.30
CA PRO A 131 6.86 6.97 13.35
C PRO A 131 5.87 8.01 12.83
N SER A 132 6.12 8.59 11.65
CA SER A 132 5.27 9.64 11.08
C SER A 132 4.08 9.10 10.27
N LEU A 133 4.08 7.81 9.92
CA LEU A 133 3.09 7.22 9.01
C LEU A 133 2.22 6.14 9.67
N ALA A 134 2.77 5.42 10.64
CA ALA A 134 2.10 4.29 11.25
C ALA A 134 1.09 4.75 12.31
N GLU A 135 -0.07 4.11 12.32
CA GLU A 135 -1.12 4.33 13.31
C GLU A 135 -0.89 3.42 14.51
N PHE A 136 -1.05 3.92 15.73
CA PHE A 136 -1.10 3.07 16.92
C PHE A 136 -2.47 2.41 17.06
N VAL A 137 -2.46 1.09 17.25
CA VAL A 137 -3.63 0.25 17.44
C VAL A 137 -3.52 -0.41 18.82
N PRO A 138 -4.38 -0.04 19.79
CA PRO A 138 -4.39 -0.68 21.10
C PRO A 138 -4.78 -2.15 20.98
N PHE A 139 -4.36 -2.98 21.92
CA PHE A 139 -4.90 -4.33 22.02
C PHE A 139 -6.34 -4.24 22.51
N GLU A 140 -7.28 -4.83 21.76
CA GLU A 140 -8.62 -5.06 22.29
C GLU A 140 -8.51 -6.09 23.43
N ASP A 141 -9.12 -5.77 24.58
CA ASP A 141 -9.30 -6.70 25.71
C ASP A 141 -10.26 -7.86 25.38
#